data_AF-A0A943K6Q4-F1
#
_entry.id   AF-A0A943K6Q4-F1
#
_cell.length_a   1.000
_cell.length_b   1.000
_cell.length_c   1.000
_cell.angle_alpha   90.00
_cell.angle_beta   90.00
_cell.angle_gamma   90.00
#
_symmetry.space_group_name_H-M   'P 1'
#
loop_
_entity.id
_entity.type
_entity.pdbx_description
1 polymer ?
#
loop_
_entity_poly.entity_id
_entity_poly.type
_entity_poly.pdbx_seq_one_letter_code
_entity_poly.pdbx_strand_id
1 'polypeptide(L)'
;MQKVEICGVDTAGLPKLTAQENEKLMRELKDGDESAREKFIVGNMRLVLSLTKRFRAKNAQADDLFQAGCVGLIKAIDNFDLSVGVKFSTYAVPMTLA
;
A
#
# COMPACT_ATOMS: atom_id res chain seq x y z
N MET A 1 1.97 -22.64 7.75
CA MET A 1 1.16 -21.99 6.69
C MET A 1 1.00 -20.53 7.06
N GLN A 2 1.42 -19.60 6.19
CA GLN A 2 1.10 -18.17 6.40
C GLN A 2 -0.42 -18.02 6.34
N LYS A 3 -1.00 -17.30 7.31
CA LYS A 3 -2.43 -16.95 7.31
C LYS A 3 -2.73 -16.24 5.99
N VAL A 4 -3.56 -16.85 5.15
CA VAL A 4 -3.96 -16.29 3.85
C VAL A 4 -4.86 -15.07 4.05
N GLU A 5 -5.54 -15.01 5.20
CA GLU A 5 -6.36 -13.88 5.61
C GLU A 5 -5.67 -13.06 6.71
N ILE A 6 -5.56 -11.75 6.48
CA ILE A 6 -5.17 -10.76 7.49
C ILE A 6 -6.30 -9.76 7.61
N CYS A 7 -6.87 -9.58 8.81
CA CYS A 7 -8.06 -8.74 9.03
C CYS A 7 -9.27 -9.10 8.11
N GLY A 8 -9.46 -10.38 7.78
CA GLY A 8 -10.53 -10.81 6.86
C GLY A 8 -10.30 -10.48 5.38
N VAL A 9 -9.13 -9.93 5.04
CA VAL A 9 -8.72 -9.68 3.65
C VAL A 9 -7.95 -10.88 3.12
N ASP A 10 -8.38 -11.45 2.00
CA ASP A 10 -7.60 -12.45 1.28
C ASP A 10 -6.33 -11.80 0.70
N THR A 11 -5.21 -12.11 1.32
CA THR A 11 -3.90 -11.58 0.95
C THR A 11 -3.29 -12.28 -0.27
N ALA A 12 -3.80 -13.46 -0.66
CA ALA A 12 -3.34 -14.17 -1.86
C ALA A 12 -3.96 -13.60 -3.14
N GLY A 13 -5.21 -13.13 -3.07
CA GLY A 13 -5.95 -12.52 -4.18
C GLY A 13 -5.63 -11.05 -4.46
N LEU A 14 -4.75 -10.40 -3.70
CA LEU A 14 -4.45 -8.98 -3.88
C LEU A 14 -3.87 -8.69 -5.29
N PRO A 15 -4.36 -7.66 -5.99
CA PRO A 15 -3.90 -7.31 -7.32
C PRO A 15 -2.45 -6.79 -7.31
N LYS A 16 -1.80 -6.87 -8.47
CA LYS A 16 -0.46 -6.32 -8.70
C LYS A 16 -0.56 -5.23 -9.76
N LEU A 17 -0.22 -4.01 -9.41
CA LEU A 17 -0.07 -2.95 -10.39
C LEU A 17 1.34 -2.95 -10.95
N THR A 18 1.45 -2.82 -12.27
CA THR A 18 2.69 -2.49 -12.96
C THR A 18 3.12 -1.05 -12.65
N ALA A 19 4.35 -0.69 -13.02
CA ALA A 19 4.81 0.69 -12.86
C ALA A 19 3.96 1.69 -13.65
N GLN A 20 3.59 1.34 -14.87
CA GLN A 20 2.75 2.17 -15.75
C GLN A 20 1.33 2.35 -15.18
N GLU A 21 0.71 1.28 -14.67
CA GLU A 21 -0.61 1.38 -14.03
C GLU A 21 -0.56 2.22 -12.76
N ASN A 22 0.50 2.12 -11.96
CA ASN A 22 0.68 2.97 -10.78
C ASN A 22 0.77 4.45 -11.17
N GLU A 23 1.59 4.80 -12.15
CA GLU A 23 1.72 6.19 -12.61
C GLU A 23 0.42 6.72 -13.18
N LYS A 24 -0.30 5.91 -13.96
CA LYS A 24 -1.60 6.27 -14.52
C LYS A 24 -2.64 6.55 -13.43
N LEU A 25 -2.85 5.59 -12.53
CA LEU A 25 -3.82 5.71 -11.44
C LEU A 25 -3.47 6.85 -10.48
N MET A 26 -2.18 7.12 -10.24
CA MET A 26 -1.73 8.26 -9.44
C MET A 26 -2.06 9.61 -10.09
N ARG A 27 -2.03 9.71 -11.42
CA ARG A 27 -2.48 10.93 -12.10
C ARG A 27 -4.00 11.08 -11.99
N GLU A 28 -4.74 10.03 -12.31
CA GLU A 28 -6.21 10.01 -12.25
C GLU A 28 -6.73 10.35 -10.84
N LEU A 29 -6.12 9.79 -9.78
CA LEU A 29 -6.53 10.12 -8.40
C LEU A 29 -6.19 11.57 -8.02
N LYS A 30 -5.12 12.16 -8.55
CA LYS A 30 -4.77 13.57 -8.30
C LYS A 30 -5.69 14.52 -9.06
N ASP A 31 -6.27 14.06 -10.17
CA ASP A 31 -7.33 14.76 -10.90
C ASP A 31 -8.71 14.61 -10.22
N GLY A 32 -8.80 13.87 -9.10
CA GLY A 32 -10.01 13.72 -8.29
C GLY A 32 -10.86 12.47 -8.60
N ASP A 33 -10.33 11.50 -9.35
CA ASP A 33 -11.03 10.22 -9.59
C ASP A 33 -10.96 9.30 -8.35
N GLU A 34 -12.05 9.25 -7.60
CA GLU A 34 -12.21 8.38 -6.43
C GLU A 34 -12.12 6.88 -6.77
N SER A 35 -12.53 6.46 -7.98
CA SER A 35 -12.37 5.07 -8.41
C SER A 35 -10.90 4.74 -8.66
N ALA A 36 -10.15 5.67 -9.23
CA ALA A 36 -8.71 5.53 -9.38
C ALA A 36 -8.02 5.47 -8.01
N ARG A 37 -8.46 6.28 -7.04
CA ARG A 37 -7.97 6.24 -5.65
C ARG A 37 -8.18 4.86 -5.02
N GLU A 38 -9.40 4.31 -5.11
CA GLU A 38 -9.71 2.98 -4.57
C GLU A 38 -8.83 1.89 -5.22
N LYS A 39 -8.75 1.87 -6.56
CA LYS A 39 -7.90 0.92 -7.31
C LYS A 39 -6.43 1.06 -6.93
N PHE A 40 -5.95 2.28 -6.73
CA PHE A 40 -4.56 2.54 -6.35
C PHE A 40 -4.26 2.03 -4.93
N ILE A 41 -5.15 2.25 -3.97
CA ILE A 41 -5.04 1.72 -2.60
C ILE A 41 -4.99 0.19 -2.65
N VAL A 42 -5.98 -0.44 -3.29
CA VAL A 42 -6.09 -1.90 -3.36
C VAL A 42 -4.88 -2.52 -4.07
N GLY A 43 -4.44 -1.92 -5.18
CA GLY A 43 -3.28 -2.35 -5.95
C GLY A 43 -1.94 -2.25 -5.22
N ASN A 44 -1.84 -1.38 -4.21
CA ASN A 44 -0.65 -1.20 -3.39
C ASN A 44 -0.71 -1.92 -2.02
N MET A 45 -1.81 -2.58 -1.66
CA MET A 45 -1.90 -3.37 -0.42
C MET A 45 -0.84 -4.48 -0.32
N ARG A 46 -0.35 -5.02 -1.45
CA ARG A 46 0.75 -6.00 -1.46
C ARG A 46 2.07 -5.41 -0.96
N LEU A 47 2.29 -4.11 -1.10
CA LEU A 47 3.44 -3.43 -0.51
C LEU A 47 3.35 -3.52 1.02
N VAL A 48 2.20 -3.15 1.59
CA VAL A 48 1.94 -3.24 3.04
C VAL A 48 2.12 -4.66 3.55
N LEU A 49 1.59 -5.65 2.84
CA LEU A 49 1.76 -7.06 3.17
C LEU A 49 3.25 -7.47 3.18
N SER A 50 4.03 -7.02 2.19
CA SER A 50 5.46 -7.32 2.11
C SER A 50 6.24 -6.72 3.27
N LEU A 51 5.90 -5.49 3.67
CA LEU A 51 6.52 -4.78 4.80
C LEU A 51 6.12 -5.42 6.12
N THR A 52 4.84 -5.74 6.29
CA THR A 52 4.33 -6.49 7.45
C THR A 52 5.08 -7.81 7.63
N LYS A 53 5.29 -8.57 6.55
CA LYS A 53 6.06 -9.83 6.60
C LYS A 53 7.54 -9.62 6.93
N ARG A 54 8.15 -8.54 6.41
CA ARG A 54 9.57 -8.23 6.59
C ARG A 54 9.89 -7.70 7.99
N PHE A 55 9.00 -6.88 8.55
CA PHE A 55 9.23 -6.17 9.81
C PHE A 55 8.45 -6.75 10.99
N ARG A 56 7.83 -7.92 10.83
CA ARG A 56 7.15 -8.61 11.92
C ARG A 56 8.14 -8.95 13.04
N ALA A 57 8.08 -8.18 14.12
CA ALA A 57 8.76 -8.53 15.37
C ALA A 57 8.14 -9.80 15.97
N LYS A 58 8.93 -10.58 16.72
CA LYS A 58 8.52 -11.87 17.32
C LYS A 58 7.17 -11.82 18.07
N ASN A 59 6.81 -10.67 18.64
CA ASN A 59 5.63 -10.51 19.48
C ASN A 59 4.53 -9.63 18.88
N ALA A 60 4.71 -9.11 17.66
CA ALA A 60 3.72 -8.24 17.02
C ALA A 60 2.63 -9.06 16.32
N GLN A 61 1.37 -8.68 16.52
CA GLN A 61 0.26 -9.24 15.75
C GLN A 61 0.34 -8.74 14.31
N ALA A 62 0.21 -9.67 13.36
CA ALA A 62 0.28 -9.34 11.94
C ALA A 62 -0.87 -8.43 11.51
N ASP A 63 -2.03 -8.58 12.15
CA ASP A 63 -3.25 -7.82 11.89
C ASP A 63 -3.04 -6.32 12.26
N ASP A 64 -2.48 -6.04 13.45
CA ASP A 64 -2.15 -4.66 13.88
C ASP A 64 -1.13 -3.99 12.97
N LEU A 65 -0.05 -4.70 12.63
CA LEU A 65 0.99 -4.19 11.72
C LEU A 65 0.44 -3.89 10.33
N PHE A 66 -0.43 -4.77 9.83
CA PHE A 66 -1.04 -4.59 8.52
C PHE A 66 -2.00 -3.40 8.52
N GLN A 67 -2.84 -3.24 9.54
CA GLN A 67 -3.74 -2.08 9.66
C GLN A 67 -2.96 -0.76 9.79
N ALA A 68 -1.94 -0.71 10.64
CA ALA A 68 -1.08 0.46 10.77
C ALA A 68 -0.39 0.79 9.43
N GLY A 69 0.11 -0.23 8.74
CA GLY A 69 0.71 -0.06 7.42
C GLY A 69 -0.29 0.42 6.36
N CYS A 70 -1.54 -0.02 6.40
CA CYS A 70 -2.60 0.50 5.51
C CYS A 70 -2.88 1.99 5.78
N VAL A 71 -2.86 2.43 7.04
CA VAL A 71 -2.96 3.87 7.38
C VAL A 71 -1.76 4.64 6.83
N GLY A 72 -0.55 4.10 6.98
CA GLY A 72 0.67 4.69 6.41
C GLY A 72 0.63 4.77 4.87
N LEU A 73 0.08 3.76 4.21
CA LEU A 73 -0.14 3.76 2.76
C LEU A 73 -1.09 4.88 2.33
N ILE A 74 -2.23 5.04 3.02
CA ILE A 74 -3.20 6.11 2.71
C ILE A 74 -2.55 7.48 2.87
N LYS A 75 -1.85 7.71 3.98
CA LYS A 75 -1.11 8.97 4.19
C LYS A 75 -0.08 9.22 3.09
N ALA A 76 0.63 8.18 2.65
CA ALA A 76 1.57 8.29 1.56
C ALA A 76 0.89 8.68 0.24
N ILE A 77 -0.28 8.10 -0.07
CA ILE A 77 -1.06 8.46 -1.27
C ILE A 77 -1.47 9.93 -1.23
N ASP A 78 -2.03 10.36 -0.11
CA ASP A 78 -2.57 11.72 0.03
C ASP A 78 -1.44 12.77 -0.11
N ASN A 79 -0.23 12.47 0.38
CA ASN A 79 0.90 13.40 0.42
C ASN A 79 1.94 13.23 -0.71
N PHE A 80 1.82 12.20 -1.54
CA PHE A 80 2.79 11.97 -2.61
C PHE A 80 2.69 13.05 -3.69
N ASP A 81 3.83 13.59 -4.08
CA ASP A 81 3.95 14.57 -5.16
C ASP A 81 4.68 13.95 -6.36
N LEU A 82 4.02 13.98 -7.52
CA LEU A 82 4.55 13.49 -8.78
C LEU A 82 5.77 14.29 -9.27
N SER A 83 5.94 15.53 -8.82
CA SER A 83 7.07 16.40 -9.19
C SER A 83 8.41 15.94 -8.63
N VAL A 84 8.40 15.11 -7.57
CA VAL A 84 9.60 14.64 -6.86
C VAL A 84 10.44 13.67 -7.72
N GLY A 85 9.85 13.07 -8.76
CA GLY A 85 10.58 12.23 -9.73
C GLY A 85 11.04 10.87 -9.19
N VAL A 86 10.48 10.42 -8.05
CA VAL A 86 10.75 9.09 -7.47
C VAL A 86 9.54 8.18 -7.63
N LYS A 87 9.76 6.85 -7.58
CA LYS A 87 8.66 5.88 -7.57
C LYS A 87 7.86 6.01 -6.27
N PHE A 88 6.53 5.93 -6.36
CA PHE A 88 5.63 5.96 -5.20
C PHE A 88 6.06 4.99 -4.08
N SER A 89 6.43 3.75 -4.42
CA SER A 89 6.90 2.76 -3.44
C SER A 89 8.10 3.22 -2.62
N THR A 90 8.99 4.03 -3.20
CA THR A 90 10.16 4.58 -2.49
C THR A 90 9.73 5.56 -1.41
N TYR A 91 8.72 6.38 -1.70
CA TYR A 91 8.14 7.33 -0.75
C TYR A 91 7.25 6.66 0.30
N ALA A 92 6.47 5.65 -0.09
CA ALA A 92 5.48 5.02 0.76
C ALA A 92 6.09 4.12 1.86
N VAL A 93 7.24 3.49 1.61
CA VAL A 93 7.90 2.58 2.56
C VAL A 93 8.13 3.21 3.95
N PRO A 94 8.79 4.38 4.09
CA PRO A 94 9.01 4.97 5.41
C PRO A 94 7.69 5.33 6.11
N MET A 95 6.67 5.79 5.39
CA MET A 95 5.36 6.12 5.98
C MET A 95 4.56 4.88 6.41
N THR A 96 4.75 3.76 5.73
CA THR A 96 4.09 2.48 6.04
C THR A 96 4.68 1.81 7.29
N LEU A 97 5.90 2.20 7.69
CA LEU A 97 6.61 1.66 8.86
C LEU A 97 6.57 2.59 10.08
N ALA A 98 6.00 3.79 9.93
CA ALA A 98 5.96 4.84 10.94
C ALA A 98 4.80 4.70 11.93
#